data_AF-A0AAW6K7Y2-F1
#
_entry.id   AF-A0AAW6K7Y2-F1
#
_cell.length_a   1.000
_cell.length_b   1.000
_cell.length_c   1.000
_cell.angle_alpha   90.00
_cell.angle_beta   90.00
_cell.angle_gamma   90.00
#
_symmetry.space_group_name_H-M   'P 1'
#
loop_
_entity.id
_entity.type
_entity.pdbx_description
1 polymer ?
#
loop_
_entity_poly.entity_id
_entity_poly.type
_entity_poly.pdbx_seq_one_letter_code
_entity_poly.pdbx_strand_id
1 'polypeptide(L)'
;MKDKERSVFKDLLSLYHEGLLSKESAEWIEEAAENDEELQKLLKMTEAELPKEHIESTVHESQMFKKINRKLSLYQLMFTAISFFLAIHTSLLNESFGFILWYAVLGLAVYLFYRDMKLVILLSFAPIFIWGMGDILAGWDAADGTGVVEHLLYSVFGAFMLAVIHCFFAAAGMMIGWLFLKLKESS
;
A
#
# COMPACT_ATOMS: atom_id res chain seq x y z
N MET A 1 16.59 18.42 -56.21
CA MET A 1 16.33 17.09 -55.61
C MET A 1 15.30 16.35 -56.45
N LYS A 2 15.38 15.02 -56.62
CA LYS A 2 14.36 14.24 -57.37
C LYS A 2 13.14 14.00 -56.47
N ASP A 3 11.92 13.96 -57.03
CA ASP A 3 10.67 13.75 -56.25
C ASP A 3 10.70 12.54 -55.33
N LYS A 4 11.42 11.48 -55.75
CA LYS A 4 11.60 10.26 -54.96
C LYS A 4 12.42 10.48 -53.70
N GLU A 5 13.48 11.28 -53.77
CA GLU A 5 14.33 11.63 -52.62
C GLU A 5 13.55 12.49 -51.61
N ARG A 6 12.65 13.35 -52.11
CA ARG A 6 11.76 14.17 -51.27
C ARG A 6 10.73 13.34 -50.51
N SER A 7 10.23 12.25 -51.11
CA SER A 7 9.36 11.30 -50.43
C SER A 7 10.10 10.57 -49.30
N VAL A 8 11.30 10.06 -49.60
CA VAL A 8 12.13 9.36 -48.61
C VAL A 8 12.48 10.26 -47.43
N PHE A 9 12.80 11.52 -47.68
CA PHE A 9 13.04 12.51 -46.61
C PHE A 9 11.84 12.64 -45.66
N LYS A 10 10.63 12.77 -46.21
CA LYS A 10 9.39 12.90 -45.40
C LYS A 10 9.11 11.63 -44.58
N ASP A 11 9.35 10.46 -45.14
CA ASP A 11 9.15 9.18 -44.46
C ASP A 11 10.14 9.00 -43.29
N LEU A 12 11.38 9.46 -43.46
CA LEU A 12 12.43 9.35 -42.45
C LEU A 12 12.34 10.42 -41.34
N LEU A 13 11.56 11.48 -41.54
CA LEU A 13 11.45 12.62 -40.61
C LEU A 13 10.97 12.21 -39.21
N SER A 14 10.01 11.27 -39.13
CA SER A 14 9.50 10.75 -37.85
C SER A 14 10.57 9.96 -37.11
N LEU A 15 11.32 9.13 -37.83
CA LEU A 15 12.39 8.30 -37.26
C LEU A 15 13.59 9.15 -36.83
N TYR A 16 13.86 10.26 -37.55
CA TYR A 16 14.86 11.25 -37.16
C TYR A 16 14.50 11.91 -35.82
N HIS A 17 13.25 12.38 -35.68
CA HIS A 17 12.76 13.02 -34.45
C HIS A 17 12.84 12.08 -33.22
N GLU A 18 12.55 10.79 -33.41
CA GLU A 18 12.63 9.79 -32.35
C GLU A 18 14.05 9.28 -32.07
N GLY A 19 15.06 9.74 -32.82
CA GLY A 19 16.46 9.32 -32.66
C GLY A 19 16.70 7.86 -33.08
N LEU A 20 15.87 7.32 -33.97
CA LEU A 20 15.88 5.90 -34.39
C LEU A 20 16.63 5.65 -35.70
N LEU A 21 17.14 6.71 -36.35
CA LEU A 21 17.95 6.58 -37.55
C LEU A 21 19.38 6.14 -37.24
N SER A 22 19.99 5.42 -38.19
CA SER A 22 21.44 5.22 -38.18
C SER A 22 22.16 6.55 -38.39
N LYS A 23 23.41 6.65 -37.92
CA LYS A 23 24.22 7.88 -38.05
C LYS A 23 24.31 8.38 -39.48
N GLU A 24 24.54 7.48 -40.43
CA GLU A 24 24.62 7.79 -41.86
C GLU A 24 23.31 8.37 -42.41
N SER A 25 22.16 7.83 -41.98
CA SER A 25 20.85 8.34 -42.41
C SER A 25 20.47 9.66 -41.75
N ALA A 26 20.94 9.91 -40.51
CA ALA A 26 20.76 11.19 -39.84
C ALA A 26 21.59 12.30 -40.51
N GLU A 27 22.87 12.03 -40.81
CA GLU A 27 23.76 12.95 -41.53
C GLU A 27 23.21 13.29 -42.92
N TRP A 28 22.62 12.30 -43.62
CA TRP A 28 21.95 12.52 -44.90
C TRP A 28 20.74 13.45 -44.80
N ILE A 29 19.93 13.36 -43.72
CA ILE A 29 18.78 14.26 -43.50
C ILE A 29 19.26 15.70 -43.27
N GLU A 30 20.32 15.89 -42.49
CA GLU A 30 20.90 17.21 -42.22
C GLU A 30 21.45 17.85 -43.50
N GLU A 31 22.22 17.09 -44.30
CA GLU A 31 22.81 17.57 -45.57
C GLU A 31 21.73 17.84 -46.64
N ALA A 32 20.67 17.03 -46.69
CA ALA A 32 19.55 17.24 -47.60
C ALA A 32 18.76 18.51 -47.23
N ALA A 33 18.60 18.80 -45.93
CA ALA A 33 17.90 19.99 -45.45
C ALA A 33 18.74 21.27 -45.57
N GLU A 34 20.07 21.18 -45.56
CA GLU A 34 20.97 22.33 -45.73
C GLU A 34 20.86 22.98 -47.12
N ASN A 35 20.55 22.17 -48.13
CA ASN A 35 20.53 22.59 -49.54
C ASN A 35 19.13 22.95 -50.08
N ASP A 36 18.06 22.84 -49.27
CA ASP A 36 16.67 23.08 -49.70
C ASP A 36 15.84 23.76 -48.59
N GLU A 37 15.47 25.03 -48.83
CA GLU A 37 14.71 25.85 -47.88
C GLU A 37 13.36 25.22 -47.45
N GLU A 38 12.73 24.42 -48.33
CA GLU A 38 11.45 23.78 -48.03
C GLU A 38 11.64 22.61 -47.05
N LEU A 39 12.73 21.84 -47.20
CA LEU A 39 13.06 20.74 -46.31
C LEU A 39 13.55 21.24 -44.95
N GLN A 40 14.32 22.33 -44.94
CA GLN A 40 14.75 23.00 -43.72
C GLN A 40 13.54 23.47 -42.88
N LYS A 41 12.48 23.94 -43.55
CA LYS A 41 11.23 24.33 -42.89
C LYS A 41 10.49 23.13 -42.28
N LEU A 42 10.48 21.99 -42.98
CA LEU A 42 9.85 20.76 -42.49
C LEU A 42 10.57 20.21 -41.25
N LEU A 43 11.91 20.19 -41.27
CA LEU A 43 12.72 19.75 -40.13
C LEU A 43 12.42 20.59 -38.86
N LYS A 44 12.39 21.92 -39.01
CA LYS A 44 12.06 22.85 -37.91
C LYS A 44 10.63 22.69 -37.38
N MET A 45 9.68 22.32 -38.23
CA MET A 45 8.30 22.07 -37.81
C MET A 45 8.15 20.79 -36.99
N THR A 46 9.03 19.81 -37.19
CA THR A 46 9.01 18.53 -36.46
C THR A 46 9.73 18.62 -35.11
N GLU A 47 10.74 19.49 -35.00
CA GLU A 47 11.38 19.81 -33.72
C GLU A 47 10.50 20.68 -32.80
N ALA A 48 9.52 21.38 -33.36
CA ALA A 48 8.58 22.18 -32.58
C ALA A 48 7.70 21.25 -31.73
N GLU A 49 7.92 21.24 -30.42
CA GLU A 49 7.03 20.55 -29.48
C GLU A 49 5.59 20.98 -29.73
N LEU A 50 4.74 20.02 -30.09
CA LEU A 50 3.31 20.27 -30.20
C LEU A 50 2.83 20.85 -28.85
N PRO A 51 2.07 21.96 -28.85
CA PRO A 51 1.48 22.47 -27.63
C PRO A 51 0.64 21.35 -27.02
N LYS A 52 1.13 20.78 -25.92
CA LYS A 52 0.40 19.76 -25.17
C LYS A 52 -0.85 20.45 -24.64
N GLU A 53 -1.99 20.21 -25.27
CA GLU A 53 -3.26 20.63 -24.69
C GLU A 53 -3.39 19.95 -23.33
N HIS A 54 -3.29 20.75 -22.29
CA HIS A 54 -3.50 20.30 -20.93
C HIS A 54 -5.00 20.07 -20.77
N ILE A 55 -5.47 18.87 -21.12
CA ILE A 55 -6.85 18.48 -20.86
C ILE A 55 -7.00 18.42 -19.34
N GLU A 56 -7.61 19.44 -18.75
CA GLU A 56 -8.00 19.40 -17.34
C GLU A 56 -9.03 18.29 -17.16
N SER A 57 -8.60 17.17 -16.57
CA SER A 57 -9.51 16.13 -16.12
C SER A 57 -10.46 16.74 -15.09
N THR A 58 -11.76 16.81 -15.43
CA THR A 58 -12.84 17.21 -14.52
C THR A 58 -13.00 16.26 -13.33
N VAL A 59 -12.35 15.10 -13.38
CA VAL A 59 -12.26 14.16 -12.27
C VAL A 59 -10.96 14.43 -11.53
N HIS A 60 -11.06 14.90 -10.29
CA HIS A 60 -9.94 14.97 -9.36
C HIS A 60 -9.47 13.54 -9.02
N GLU A 61 -8.64 12.98 -9.89
CA GLU A 61 -8.09 11.63 -9.84
C GLU A 61 -7.54 11.29 -8.44
N SER A 62 -6.81 12.23 -7.84
CA SER A 62 -6.27 12.12 -6.49
C SER A 62 -7.34 11.91 -5.41
N GLN A 63 -8.50 12.55 -5.52
CA GLN A 63 -9.60 12.38 -4.57
C GLN A 63 -10.34 11.06 -4.78
N MET A 64 -10.44 10.59 -6.03
CA MET A 64 -11.07 9.31 -6.35
C MET A 64 -10.22 8.15 -5.83
N PHE A 65 -8.91 8.15 -6.10
CA PHE A 65 -7.99 7.16 -5.56
C PHE A 65 -7.93 7.16 -4.04
N LYS A 66 -7.98 8.34 -3.40
CA LYS A 66 -8.04 8.43 -1.93
C LYS A 66 -9.29 7.76 -1.35
N LYS A 67 -10.46 7.95 -1.99
CA LYS A 67 -11.72 7.30 -1.57
C LYS A 67 -11.68 5.79 -1.78
N ILE A 68 -11.14 5.33 -2.91
CA ILE A 68 -11.00 3.91 -3.25
C ILE A 68 -10.06 3.24 -2.24
N ASN A 69 -8.88 3.81 -2.02
CA ASN A 69 -7.89 3.27 -1.08
C ASN A 69 -8.45 3.23 0.35
N ARG A 70 -9.24 4.22 0.77
CA ARG A 70 -9.90 4.20 2.08
C ARG A 70 -10.90 3.05 2.21
N LYS A 71 -11.72 2.80 1.18
CA LYS A 71 -12.67 1.68 1.18
C LYS A 71 -11.93 0.34 1.18
N LEU A 72 -10.87 0.20 0.38
CA LEU A 72 -10.07 -1.01 0.30
C LEU A 72 -9.38 -1.32 1.63
N SER A 73 -8.79 -0.30 2.24
CA SER A 73 -8.19 -0.35 3.57
C SER A 73 -9.21 -0.76 4.65
N LEU A 74 -10.47 -0.33 4.56
CA LEU A 74 -11.53 -0.80 5.47
C LEU A 74 -11.84 -2.30 5.28
N TYR A 75 -11.97 -2.77 4.05
CA TYR A 75 -12.21 -4.20 3.81
C TYR A 75 -11.03 -5.05 4.26
N GLN A 76 -9.80 -4.60 4.01
CA GLN A 76 -8.60 -5.28 4.50
C GLN A 76 -8.58 -5.35 6.02
N LEU A 77 -8.99 -4.28 6.73
CA LEU A 77 -9.10 -4.25 8.19
C LEU A 77 -10.10 -5.32 8.68
N MET A 78 -11.27 -5.38 8.05
CA MET A 78 -12.30 -6.36 8.39
C MET A 78 -11.80 -7.79 8.16
N PHE A 79 -11.19 -8.07 7.01
CA PHE A 79 -10.64 -9.40 6.72
C PHE A 79 -9.53 -9.78 7.70
N THR A 80 -8.60 -8.87 8.01
CA THR A 80 -7.55 -9.12 9.01
C THR A 80 -8.12 -9.44 10.38
N ALA A 81 -9.11 -8.66 10.85
CA ALA A 81 -9.76 -8.91 12.13
C ALA A 81 -10.48 -10.27 12.16
N ILE A 82 -11.21 -10.61 11.10
CA ILE A 82 -11.91 -11.90 10.97
C ILE A 82 -10.91 -13.06 10.92
N SER A 83 -9.84 -12.94 10.14
CA SER A 83 -8.80 -13.98 10.05
C SER A 83 -8.10 -14.21 11.38
N PHE A 84 -7.79 -13.14 12.13
CA PHE A 84 -7.21 -13.27 13.47
C PHE A 84 -8.18 -13.90 14.46
N PHE A 85 -9.46 -13.47 14.42
CA PHE A 85 -10.50 -14.06 15.26
C PHE A 85 -10.67 -15.56 14.98
N LEU A 86 -10.66 -15.95 13.72
CA LEU A 86 -10.75 -17.37 13.32
C LEU A 86 -9.48 -18.14 13.72
N ALA A 87 -8.30 -17.50 13.65
CA ALA A 87 -7.04 -18.11 14.06
C ALA A 87 -7.02 -18.42 15.57
N ILE A 88 -7.58 -17.55 16.42
CA ILE A 88 -7.75 -17.79 17.87
C ILE A 88 -8.56 -19.07 18.11
N HIS A 89 -9.60 -19.31 17.30
CA HIS A 89 -10.53 -20.43 17.50
C HIS A 89 -10.05 -21.78 16.93
N THR A 90 -8.95 -21.82 16.17
CA THR A 90 -8.49 -23.04 15.50
C THR A 90 -7.29 -23.68 16.22
N SER A 91 -7.31 -25.01 16.32
CA SER A 91 -6.29 -25.85 16.98
C SER A 91 -4.84 -25.67 16.49
N LEU A 92 -4.60 -24.89 15.43
CA LEU A 92 -3.26 -24.55 14.95
C LEU A 92 -2.46 -23.69 15.95
N LEU A 93 -3.13 -23.08 16.94
CA LEU A 93 -2.56 -22.09 17.87
C LEU A 93 -3.01 -22.29 19.33
N ASN A 94 -3.59 -23.44 19.68
CA ASN A 94 -4.01 -23.69 21.06
C ASN A 94 -2.75 -23.81 21.96
N GLU A 95 -2.64 -22.95 22.97
CA GLU A 95 -1.64 -22.94 24.06
C GLU A 95 -0.14 -22.81 23.69
N SER A 96 0.19 -22.48 22.43
CA SER A 96 1.59 -22.26 22.03
C SER A 96 2.05 -20.82 22.30
N PHE A 97 3.17 -20.65 23.01
CA PHE A 97 3.86 -19.36 23.19
C PHE A 97 4.14 -18.64 21.85
N GLY A 98 4.18 -19.36 20.73
CA GLY A 98 4.34 -18.79 19.39
C GLY A 98 3.16 -17.94 18.92
N PHE A 99 1.96 -18.12 19.47
CA PHE A 99 0.79 -17.31 19.14
C PHE A 99 0.99 -15.83 19.47
N ILE A 100 1.65 -15.55 20.60
CA ILE A 100 1.87 -14.18 21.06
C ILE A 100 2.83 -13.41 20.16
N LEU A 101 3.77 -14.10 19.50
CA LEU A 101 4.71 -13.51 18.56
C LEU A 101 4.03 -13.04 17.26
N TRP A 102 2.93 -13.69 16.85
CA TRP A 102 2.15 -13.25 15.70
C TRP A 102 1.51 -11.88 15.90
N TYR A 103 1.31 -11.45 17.15
CA TYR A 103 0.87 -10.08 17.43
C TYR A 103 1.91 -9.05 17.05
N ALA A 104 3.21 -9.36 17.13
CA ALA A 104 4.26 -8.48 16.61
C ALA A 104 4.18 -8.37 15.07
N VAL A 105 3.91 -9.47 14.37
CA VAL A 105 3.70 -9.43 12.91
C VAL A 105 2.45 -8.63 12.56
N LEU A 106 1.35 -8.82 13.29
CA LEU A 106 0.12 -8.03 13.15
C LEU A 106 0.40 -6.54 13.36
N GLY A 107 1.06 -6.18 14.44
CA GLY A 107 1.39 -4.80 14.76
C GLY A 107 2.27 -4.14 13.71
N LEU A 108 3.27 -4.87 13.19
CA LEU A 108 4.11 -4.44 12.08
C LEU A 108 3.27 -4.20 10.81
N ALA A 109 2.50 -5.19 10.38
CA ALA A 109 1.71 -5.12 9.15
C ALA A 109 0.68 -4.00 9.22
N VAL A 110 -0.14 -3.95 10.28
CA VAL A 110 -1.14 -2.91 10.47
C VAL A 110 -0.47 -1.53 10.49
N TYR A 111 0.66 -1.37 11.18
CA TYR A 111 1.33 -0.07 11.19
C TYR A 111 1.84 0.35 9.80
N LEU A 112 2.45 -0.56 9.04
CA LEU A 112 2.94 -0.25 7.70
C LEU A 112 1.83 0.11 6.71
N PHE A 113 0.67 -0.55 6.81
CA PHE A 113 -0.48 -0.29 5.93
C PHE A 113 -1.25 0.98 6.30
N TYR A 114 -1.54 1.18 7.59
CA TYR A 114 -2.45 2.25 8.04
C TYR A 114 -1.73 3.47 8.58
N ARG A 115 -0.46 3.34 8.99
CA ARG A 115 0.34 4.39 9.66
C ARG A 115 -0.33 5.00 10.90
N ASP A 116 -1.25 4.27 11.53
CA ASP A 116 -1.99 4.72 12.70
C ASP A 116 -1.73 3.78 13.88
N MET A 117 -1.11 4.32 14.93
CA MET A 117 -0.81 3.58 16.16
C MET A 117 -2.08 3.17 16.90
N LYS A 118 -3.14 3.99 16.84
CA LYS A 118 -4.41 3.71 17.52
C LYS A 118 -5.08 2.46 16.95
N LEU A 119 -4.98 2.27 15.62
CA LEU A 119 -5.51 1.07 14.97
C LEU A 119 -4.76 -0.20 15.39
N VAL A 120 -3.45 -0.13 15.57
CA VAL A 120 -2.67 -1.28 16.06
C VAL A 120 -3.13 -1.68 17.46
N ILE A 121 -3.25 -0.71 18.37
CA ILE A 121 -3.71 -0.95 19.74
C ILE A 121 -5.15 -1.48 19.75
N LEU A 122 -6.05 -0.88 18.98
CA LEU A 122 -7.46 -1.30 18.92
C LEU A 122 -7.61 -2.75 18.42
N LEU A 123 -6.92 -3.11 17.33
CA LEU A 123 -6.98 -4.45 16.74
C LEU A 123 -6.31 -5.53 17.58
N SER A 124 -5.25 -5.18 18.32
CA SER A 124 -4.58 -6.14 19.19
C SER A 124 -5.29 -6.32 20.53
N PHE A 125 -5.92 -5.26 21.05
CA PHE A 125 -6.58 -5.30 22.35
C PHE A 125 -8.03 -5.81 22.28
N ALA A 126 -8.89 -5.20 21.46
CA ALA A 126 -10.34 -5.40 21.56
C ALA A 126 -10.80 -6.84 21.27
N PRO A 127 -10.29 -7.53 20.23
CA PRO A 127 -10.68 -8.92 19.96
C PRO A 127 -10.27 -9.86 21.09
N ILE A 128 -9.05 -9.70 21.63
CA ILE A 128 -8.56 -10.52 22.74
C ILE A 128 -9.32 -10.24 24.02
N PHE A 129 -9.61 -8.98 24.31
CA PHE A 129 -10.38 -8.60 25.49
C PHE A 129 -11.80 -9.19 25.46
N ILE A 130 -12.50 -9.04 24.33
CA ILE A 130 -13.87 -9.56 24.18
C ILE A 130 -13.85 -11.09 24.28
N TRP A 131 -12.90 -11.74 23.60
CA TRP A 131 -12.79 -13.20 23.61
C TRP A 131 -12.42 -13.74 24.99
N GLY A 132 -11.37 -13.21 25.63
CA GLY A 132 -10.95 -13.64 26.96
C GLY A 132 -12.01 -13.40 28.03
N MET A 133 -12.79 -12.32 27.90
CA MET A 133 -13.91 -12.07 28.80
C MET A 133 -15.02 -13.11 28.61
N GLY A 134 -15.35 -13.44 27.36
CA GLY A 134 -16.34 -14.47 27.05
C GLY A 134 -15.91 -15.87 27.51
N ASP A 135 -14.64 -16.22 27.33
CA ASP A 135 -14.06 -17.50 27.72
C ASP A 135 -14.10 -17.70 29.24
N ILE A 136 -13.63 -16.70 30.00
CA ILE A 136 -13.65 -16.77 31.47
C ILE A 136 -15.09 -16.79 32.00
N LEU A 137 -15.99 -15.95 31.46
CA LEU A 137 -17.40 -15.92 31.86
C LEU A 137 -18.13 -17.24 31.55
N ALA A 138 -17.81 -17.89 30.44
CA ALA A 138 -18.42 -19.16 30.06
C ALA A 138 -17.99 -20.31 30.97
N GLY A 139 -16.82 -20.18 31.62
CA GLY A 139 -16.31 -21.13 32.61
C GLY A 139 -16.89 -20.96 34.02
N TRP A 140 -17.89 -20.08 34.23
CA TRP A 140 -18.48 -19.90 35.55
C TRP A 140 -19.27 -21.12 36.00
N ASP A 141 -18.85 -21.73 37.12
CA ASP A 141 -19.63 -22.74 37.84
C ASP A 141 -20.10 -22.17 39.19
N ALA A 142 -21.41 -22.23 39.43
CA ALA A 142 -22.00 -21.85 40.71
C ALA A 142 -21.54 -22.77 41.85
N ALA A 143 -21.06 -23.97 41.54
CA ALA A 143 -20.48 -24.91 42.51
C ALA A 143 -19.11 -24.46 43.05
N ASP A 144 -18.40 -23.57 42.35
CA ASP A 144 -17.08 -23.07 42.77
C ASP A 144 -17.14 -22.03 43.90
N GLY A 145 -18.35 -21.70 44.38
CA GLY A 145 -18.56 -20.83 45.55
C GLY A 145 -18.26 -19.35 45.31
N THR A 146 -17.73 -18.98 44.14
CA THR A 146 -17.52 -17.58 43.74
C THR A 146 -18.83 -16.89 43.39
N GLY A 147 -19.08 -15.73 43.99
CA GLY A 147 -20.26 -14.93 43.66
C GLY A 147 -20.20 -14.35 42.25
N VAL A 148 -21.35 -14.12 41.62
CA VAL A 148 -21.46 -13.59 40.23
C VAL A 148 -20.64 -12.31 40.02
N VAL A 149 -20.63 -11.41 41.02
CA VAL A 149 -19.89 -10.14 40.95
C VAL A 149 -18.38 -10.36 40.99
N GLU A 150 -17.93 -11.29 41.85
CA GLU A 150 -16.51 -11.63 41.98
C GLU A 150 -16.01 -12.30 40.70
N HIS A 151 -16.80 -13.22 40.14
CA HIS A 151 -16.49 -13.86 38.87
C HIS A 151 -16.44 -12.83 37.72
N LEU A 152 -17.39 -11.89 37.64
CA LEU A 152 -17.37 -10.82 36.64
C LEU A 152 -16.10 -9.95 36.74
N LEU A 153 -15.69 -9.57 37.95
CA LEU A 153 -14.46 -8.80 38.17
C LEU A 153 -13.22 -9.60 37.75
N TYR A 154 -13.20 -10.89 38.06
CA TYR A 154 -12.13 -11.79 37.64
C TYR A 154 -12.07 -11.91 36.12
N SER A 155 -13.21 -12.07 35.43
CA SER A 155 -13.28 -12.12 33.96
C SER A 155 -12.76 -10.83 33.33
N VAL A 156 -13.17 -9.66 33.85
CA VAL A 156 -12.70 -8.37 33.33
C VAL A 156 -11.20 -8.21 33.54
N PHE A 157 -10.69 -8.51 34.73
CA PHE A 157 -9.27 -8.35 35.03
C PHE A 157 -8.41 -9.36 34.25
N GLY A 158 -8.82 -10.63 34.19
CA GLY A 158 -8.14 -11.68 33.44
C GLY A 158 -8.07 -11.36 31.94
N ALA A 159 -9.20 -10.98 31.35
CA ALA A 159 -9.27 -10.58 29.95
C ALA A 159 -8.44 -9.32 29.66
N PHE A 160 -8.45 -8.35 30.58
CA PHE A 160 -7.64 -7.14 30.46
C PHE A 160 -6.14 -7.47 30.45
N MET A 161 -5.67 -8.28 31.40
CA MET A 161 -4.27 -8.70 31.48
C MET A 161 -3.85 -9.46 30.22
N LEU A 162 -4.68 -10.40 29.75
CA LEU A 162 -4.44 -11.15 28.53
C LEU A 162 -4.29 -10.20 27.33
N ALA A 163 -5.22 -9.25 27.17
CA ALA A 163 -5.19 -8.29 26.07
C ALA A 163 -3.96 -7.37 26.12
N VAL A 164 -3.57 -6.90 27.31
CA VAL A 164 -2.38 -6.04 27.49
C VAL A 164 -1.10 -6.74 27.03
N ILE A 165 -0.92 -8.01 27.37
CA ILE A 165 0.28 -8.75 26.94
C ILE A 165 0.34 -8.84 25.41
N HIS A 166 -0.77 -9.18 24.75
CA HIS A 166 -0.84 -9.22 23.29
C HIS A 166 -0.58 -7.84 22.65
N CYS A 167 -1.10 -6.78 23.28
CA CYS A 167 -0.87 -5.40 22.89
C CYS A 167 0.62 -5.02 22.96
N PHE A 168 1.35 -5.52 23.97
CA PHE A 168 2.80 -5.28 24.10
C PHE A 168 3.59 -5.84 22.92
N PHE A 169 3.29 -7.08 22.50
CA PHE A 169 3.93 -7.66 21.31
C PHE A 169 3.57 -6.90 20.04
N ALA A 170 2.30 -6.49 19.88
CA ALA A 170 1.88 -5.66 18.76
C ALA A 170 2.58 -4.29 18.73
N ALA A 171 2.79 -3.67 19.90
CA ALA A 171 3.55 -2.43 20.01
C ALA A 171 5.01 -2.61 19.57
N ALA A 172 5.65 -3.73 19.92
CA ALA A 172 7.01 -4.03 19.45
C ALA A 172 7.07 -4.13 17.92
N GLY A 173 6.13 -4.84 17.30
CA GLY A 173 6.01 -4.91 15.84
C GLY A 173 5.78 -3.55 15.17
N MET A 174 4.90 -2.74 15.75
CA MET A 174 4.64 -1.38 15.32
C MET A 174 5.90 -0.51 15.35
N MET A 175 6.71 -0.59 16.42
CA MET A 175 7.96 0.15 16.51
C MET A 175 8.94 -0.24 15.40
N ILE A 176 9.04 -1.53 15.07
CA ILE A 176 9.87 -2.01 13.96
C ILE A 176 9.39 -1.39 12.64
N GLY A 177 8.08 -1.37 12.40
CA GLY A 177 7.49 -0.75 11.20
C GLY A 177 7.76 0.75 11.12
N TRP A 178 7.68 1.44 12.26
CA TRP A 178 8.01 2.85 12.35
C TRP A 178 9.48 3.13 12.05
N LEU A 179 10.40 2.37 12.64
CA LEU A 179 11.83 2.49 12.36
C LEU A 179 12.14 2.23 10.89
N PHE A 180 11.51 1.23 10.27
CA PHE A 180 11.68 0.92 8.85
C PHE A 180 11.28 2.10 7.94
N LEU A 181 10.13 2.72 8.19
CA LEU A 181 9.70 3.89 7.44
C LEU A 181 10.65 5.07 7.63
N LYS A 182 11.11 5.29 8.87
CA LYS A 182 12.03 6.39 9.19
C LYS A 182 13.40 6.23 8.54
N LEU A 183 13.91 5.00 8.43
CA LEU A 183 15.15 4.70 7.71
C LEU A 183 15.01 4.95 6.20
N LYS A 184 13.86 4.59 5.62
CA LYS A 184 13.57 4.83 4.20
C LYS A 184 13.45 6.31 3.85
N GLU A 185 12.88 7.13 4.74
CA GLU A 185 12.78 8.59 4.54
C GLU A 185 14.13 9.30 4.66
N SER A 186 15.13 8.68 5.30
CA SER A 186 16.47 9.23 5.49
C SER A 186 17.48 8.80 4.41
N SER A 187 17.10 7.93 3.48
CA SER A 187 17.93 7.43 2.37
C SER A 187 17.50 8.02 1.04
#